data_AF-A0A8D0GGW7-F1
#
_entry.id   AF-A0A8D0GGW7-F1
#
_cell.length_a   1.000
_cell.length_b   1.000
_cell.length_c   1.000
_cell.angle_alpha   90.00
_cell.angle_beta   90.00
_cell.angle_gamma   90.00
#
_symmetry.space_group_name_H-M   'P 1'
#
loop_
_entity.id
_entity.type
_entity.pdbx_description
1 polymer ?
#
loop_
_entity_poly.entity_id
_entity_poly.type
_entity_poly.pdbx_seq_one_letter_code
_entity_poly.pdbx_strand_id
1 'polypeptide(L)'
;MKMKTPGLLALFLATCFTYTVEGQRHRIKSMQCDMKLLFTMNTQCTCCAAAFKMACPKGWIKTTQGLGERGCSYTVKLGGNTLSLPGCSHACKKEVEKKNCCQGFWGTECYECPSFSDKPCSGHGTCLDGITQNGTCICEVSMDFII
;
A
#
# COMPACT_ATOMS: atom_id res chain seq x y z
N MET A 1 48.78 -42.04 -48.73
CA MET A 1 49.64 -40.95 -49.25
C MET A 1 49.00 -39.61 -48.90
N LYS A 2 49.75 -38.67 -48.34
CA LYS A 2 49.36 -37.26 -48.16
C LYS A 2 49.04 -36.64 -49.53
N MET A 3 48.14 -35.66 -49.57
CA MET A 3 48.36 -34.40 -50.29
C MET A 3 47.40 -33.33 -49.75
N LYS A 4 47.96 -32.15 -49.48
CA LYS A 4 47.32 -30.97 -48.90
C LYS A 4 47.79 -29.78 -49.72
N THR A 5 46.85 -28.95 -50.19
CA THR A 5 46.98 -27.54 -50.62
C THR A 5 45.67 -27.10 -51.33
N PRO A 6 45.40 -25.80 -51.55
CA PRO A 6 45.46 -24.65 -50.62
C PRO A 6 44.21 -23.73 -50.76
N GLY A 7 44.24 -22.59 -50.06
CA GLY A 7 43.12 -21.71 -49.76
C GLY A 7 42.53 -20.82 -50.87
N LEU A 8 41.39 -20.20 -50.54
CA LEU A 8 40.76 -19.08 -51.26
C LEU A 8 39.63 -18.47 -50.40
N LEU A 9 39.30 -17.20 -50.71
CA LEU A 9 38.08 -16.41 -50.42
C LEU A 9 38.14 -15.49 -49.18
N ALA A 10 38.41 -14.18 -49.33
CA ALA A 10 37.55 -13.11 -49.86
C ALA A 10 36.38 -12.74 -48.93
N LEU A 11 36.28 -11.46 -48.51
CA LEU A 11 35.08 -10.60 -48.53
C LEU A 11 35.26 -9.35 -47.66
N PHE A 12 35.49 -8.20 -48.32
CA PHE A 12 35.21 -6.87 -47.77
C PHE A 12 33.73 -6.57 -48.03
N LEU A 13 32.91 -6.45 -46.99
CA LEU A 13 31.57 -5.86 -47.10
C LEU A 13 31.31 -4.89 -45.95
N ALA A 14 30.99 -3.66 -46.36
CA ALA A 14 30.55 -2.56 -45.54
C ALA A 14 29.38 -2.97 -44.65
N THR A 15 29.52 -2.77 -43.34
CA THR A 15 28.37 -2.69 -42.45
C THR A 15 28.48 -1.40 -41.68
N CYS A 16 27.89 -0.35 -42.27
CA CYS A 16 27.39 0.80 -41.56
C CYS A 16 26.26 0.28 -40.67
N PHE A 17 26.61 -0.36 -39.54
CA PHE A 17 25.64 -0.71 -38.52
C PHE A 17 25.13 0.60 -37.96
N THR A 18 23.89 0.92 -38.33
CA THR A 18 23.05 1.90 -37.68
C THR A 18 23.15 1.68 -36.17
N TYR A 19 23.93 2.51 -35.50
CA TYR A 19 23.97 2.60 -34.04
C TYR A 19 22.59 3.12 -33.62
N THR A 20 21.62 2.22 -33.51
CA THR A 20 20.41 2.50 -32.75
C THR A 20 20.87 2.64 -31.32
N VAL A 21 21.04 3.88 -30.85
CA VAL A 21 21.11 4.17 -29.42
C VAL A 21 19.79 3.66 -28.87
N GLU A 22 19.83 2.47 -28.31
CA GLU A 22 18.71 1.87 -27.60
C GLU A 22 18.53 2.72 -26.36
N GLY A 23 17.69 3.75 -26.49
CA GLY A 23 17.23 4.56 -25.39
C GLY A 23 16.64 3.61 -24.38
N GLN A 24 17.42 3.27 -23.36
CA GLN A 24 16.99 2.53 -22.19
C GLN A 24 15.92 3.40 -21.55
N ARG A 25 14.67 3.24 -21.99
CA ARG A 25 13.50 3.66 -21.26
C ARG A 25 13.53 2.80 -20.01
N HIS A 26 14.22 3.29 -18.97
CA HIS A 26 14.21 2.72 -17.63
C HIS A 26 12.77 2.29 -17.38
N ARG A 27 12.55 0.97 -17.22
CA ARG A 27 11.30 0.51 -16.64
C ARG A 27 11.30 1.11 -15.25
N ILE A 28 10.60 2.24 -15.08
CA ILE A 28 10.32 2.81 -13.78
C ILE A 28 9.56 1.71 -13.05
N LYS A 29 10.27 0.98 -12.20
CA LYS A 29 9.67 -0.05 -11.35
C LYS A 29 8.90 0.72 -10.29
N SER A 30 7.60 0.89 -10.51
CA SER A 30 6.69 1.52 -9.54
C SER A 30 6.86 0.82 -8.19
N MET A 31 7.24 1.58 -7.14
CA MET A 31 7.38 1.07 -5.78
C MET A 31 6.13 1.36 -4.96
N GLN A 32 5.13 0.52 -5.20
CA GLN A 32 3.89 0.48 -4.41
C GLN A 32 4.12 -0.33 -3.13
N CYS A 33 3.66 0.22 -2.01
CA CYS A 33 3.66 -0.40 -0.68
C CYS A 33 2.24 -0.32 -0.12
N ASP A 34 1.31 -1.04 -0.76
CA ASP A 34 -0.10 -1.06 -0.37
C ASP A 34 -0.25 -1.46 1.10
N MET A 35 -1.11 -0.73 1.81
CA MET A 35 -1.33 -0.92 3.24
C MET A 35 -2.65 -1.63 3.49
N LYS A 36 -2.65 -2.54 4.47
CA LYS A 36 -3.86 -3.22 4.94
C LYS A 36 -4.44 -2.47 6.13
N LEU A 37 -5.60 -1.86 5.95
CA LEU A 37 -6.34 -1.20 7.03
C LEU A 37 -7.32 -2.18 7.66
N LEU A 38 -7.17 -2.40 8.97
CA LEU A 38 -8.07 -3.23 9.74
C LEU A 38 -9.08 -2.37 10.50
N PHE A 39 -10.36 -2.56 10.19
CA PHE A 39 -11.47 -1.96 10.91
C PHE A 39 -12.13 -3.00 11.81
N THR A 40 -12.48 -2.62 13.03
CA THR A 40 -13.18 -3.46 13.99
C THR A 40 -14.43 -2.76 14.50
N MET A 41 -15.49 -3.52 14.74
CA MET A 41 -16.74 -3.03 15.31
C MET A 41 -17.50 -4.16 16.00
N ASN A 42 -18.43 -3.82 16.88
CA ASN A 42 -19.33 -4.78 17.50
C ASN A 42 -20.72 -4.69 16.87
N THR A 43 -21.42 -5.82 16.78
CA THR A 43 -22.84 -5.83 16.45
C THR A 43 -23.65 -5.12 17.54
N GLN A 44 -24.89 -4.77 17.21
CA GLN A 44 -25.84 -4.31 18.22
C GLN A 44 -25.93 -5.29 19.39
N CYS A 45 -25.95 -4.76 20.61
CA CYS A 45 -26.13 -5.56 21.81
C CYS A 45 -27.56 -6.11 21.86
N THR A 46 -27.68 -7.41 22.14
CA THR A 46 -28.98 -8.09 22.25
C THR A 46 -28.91 -9.17 23.32
N CYS A 47 -30.02 -9.86 23.59
CA CYS A 47 -29.99 -11.01 24.47
C CYS A 47 -29.05 -12.09 23.91
N CYS A 48 -28.27 -12.74 24.78
CA CYS A 48 -27.25 -13.70 24.32
C CYS A 48 -27.84 -14.88 23.52
N ALA A 49 -29.08 -15.26 23.80
CA ALA A 49 -29.80 -16.26 23.01
C ALA A 49 -30.05 -15.82 21.56
N ALA A 50 -30.29 -14.53 21.32
CA ALA A 50 -30.46 -13.98 19.96
C ALA A 50 -29.11 -13.63 19.31
N ALA A 51 -28.09 -13.31 20.10
CA ALA A 51 -26.78 -12.91 19.62
C ALA A 51 -26.15 -13.96 18.68
N PHE A 52 -26.34 -15.25 18.96
CA PHE A 52 -25.86 -16.35 18.11
C PHE A 52 -26.25 -16.20 16.63
N LYS A 53 -27.47 -15.70 16.35
CA LYS A 53 -27.99 -15.51 14.98
C LYS A 53 -27.63 -14.15 14.36
N MET A 54 -27.03 -13.23 15.13
CA MET A 54 -26.67 -11.90 14.62
C MET A 54 -25.51 -12.02 13.63
N ALA A 55 -25.67 -11.48 12.43
CA ALA A 55 -24.62 -11.42 11.42
C ALA A 55 -23.87 -10.08 11.47
N CYS A 56 -22.60 -10.10 11.06
CA CYS A 56 -21.88 -8.87 10.78
C CYS A 56 -22.43 -8.18 9.51
N PRO A 57 -22.22 -6.87 9.34
CA PRO A 57 -22.59 -6.17 8.10
C PRO A 57 -21.92 -6.80 6.86
N LYS A 58 -22.46 -6.54 5.66
CA LYS A 58 -21.91 -7.08 4.42
C LYS A 58 -20.43 -6.70 4.25
N GLY A 59 -19.60 -7.69 3.93
CA GLY A 59 -18.15 -7.52 3.77
C GLY A 59 -17.36 -7.44 5.08
N TRP A 60 -18.00 -7.69 6.24
CA TRP A 60 -17.35 -7.86 7.53
C TRP A 60 -17.34 -9.33 7.94
N ILE A 61 -16.27 -9.75 8.61
CA ILE A 61 -16.05 -11.11 9.08
C ILE A 61 -16.27 -11.14 10.59
N LYS A 62 -17.14 -12.03 11.05
CA LYS A 62 -17.35 -12.27 12.49
C LYS A 62 -16.10 -12.93 13.09
N THR A 63 -15.55 -12.36 14.15
CA THR A 63 -14.35 -12.88 14.83
C THR A 63 -14.67 -13.65 16.10
N THR A 64 -15.82 -13.37 16.70
CA THR A 64 -16.30 -14.04 17.93
C THR A 64 -17.16 -15.25 17.59
N GLN A 65 -17.10 -16.28 18.44
CA GLN A 65 -17.81 -17.54 18.26
C GLN A 65 -18.95 -17.71 19.28
N GLY A 66 -19.79 -18.72 19.09
CA GLY A 66 -20.85 -19.09 20.03
C GLY A 66 -21.86 -17.95 20.26
N LEU A 67 -22.18 -17.68 21.54
CA LEU A 67 -23.16 -16.67 21.95
C LEU A 67 -22.65 -15.22 21.88
N GLY A 68 -21.39 -15.02 21.47
CA GLY A 68 -20.75 -13.70 21.44
C GLY A 68 -20.15 -13.30 22.80
N GLU A 69 -19.68 -12.06 22.86
CA GLU A 69 -19.03 -11.48 24.04
C GLU A 69 -20.04 -10.74 24.91
N ARG A 70 -19.96 -10.98 26.22
CA ARG A 70 -20.68 -10.21 27.24
C ARG A 70 -19.98 -8.87 27.48
N GLY A 71 -20.65 -7.97 28.21
CA GLY A 71 -20.10 -6.66 28.56
C GLY A 71 -20.80 -5.49 27.86
N CYS A 72 -21.88 -5.76 27.14
CA CYS A 72 -22.80 -4.75 26.66
C CYS A 72 -24.17 -4.89 27.34
N SER A 73 -25.01 -3.88 27.26
CA SER A 73 -26.41 -3.93 27.70
C SER A 73 -27.36 -3.51 26.59
N TYR A 74 -28.58 -4.04 26.63
CA TYR A 74 -29.65 -3.72 25.69
C TYR A 74 -30.92 -3.34 26.47
N THR A 75 -31.77 -2.52 25.86
CA THR A 75 -32.98 -2.02 26.52
C THR A 75 -34.22 -2.76 26.08
N VAL A 76 -35.12 -3.02 27.02
CA VAL A 76 -36.44 -3.63 26.78
C VAL A 76 -37.54 -2.79 27.43
N LYS A 77 -38.71 -2.73 26.80
CA LYS A 77 -39.89 -2.05 27.35
C LYS A 77 -40.84 -3.08 27.94
N LEU A 78 -41.12 -2.99 29.24
CA LEU A 78 -42.05 -3.87 29.96
C LEU A 78 -43.03 -3.02 30.75
N GLY A 79 -44.32 -3.10 30.42
CA GLY A 79 -45.39 -2.43 31.16
C GLY A 79 -45.21 -0.91 31.31
N GLY A 80 -44.66 -0.23 30.29
CA GLY A 80 -44.40 1.22 30.33
C GLY A 80 -43.03 1.62 30.89
N ASN A 81 -42.31 0.71 31.54
CA ASN A 81 -40.95 0.94 32.04
C ASN A 81 -39.90 0.51 31.00
N THR A 82 -38.80 1.24 30.92
CA THR A 82 -37.62 0.85 30.10
C THR A 82 -36.56 0.28 31.03
N LEU A 83 -36.21 -0.99 30.85
CA LEU A 83 -35.17 -1.67 31.62
C LEU A 83 -33.92 -1.87 30.77
N SER A 84 -32.75 -1.76 31.38
CA SER A 84 -31.46 -2.08 30.77
C SER A 84 -31.00 -3.44 31.29
N LEU A 85 -30.76 -4.38 30.39
CA LEU A 85 -30.38 -5.75 30.71
C LEU A 85 -29.02 -6.09 30.13
N PRO A 86 -28.21 -6.93 30.80
CA PRO A 86 -26.95 -7.40 30.26
C PRO A 86 -27.19 -8.24 28.99
N GLY A 87 -26.39 -7.99 27.96
CA GLY A 87 -26.49 -8.64 26.66
C GLY A 87 -25.15 -9.15 26.15
N CYS A 88 -25.21 -9.67 24.93
CA CYS A 88 -24.05 -10.09 24.16
C CYS A 88 -23.98 -9.36 22.82
N SER A 89 -22.77 -9.19 22.31
CA SER A 89 -22.49 -8.68 20.97
C SER A 89 -21.39 -9.50 20.30
N HIS A 90 -21.28 -9.40 18.98
CA HIS A 90 -20.21 -10.04 18.23
C HIS A 90 -19.22 -9.00 17.71
N ALA A 91 -17.93 -9.23 17.95
CA ALA A 91 -16.90 -8.49 17.24
C ALA A 91 -16.84 -8.93 15.76
N CYS A 92 -16.69 -7.92 14.91
CA CYS A 92 -16.63 -8.00 13.46
C CYS A 92 -15.38 -7.26 13.00
N LYS A 93 -14.66 -7.81 12.02
CA LYS A 93 -13.52 -7.16 11.39
C LYS A 93 -13.70 -7.02 9.88
N LYS A 94 -13.12 -5.96 9.31
CA LYS A 94 -13.00 -5.79 7.86
C LYS A 94 -11.61 -5.29 7.53
N GLU A 95 -10.98 -5.95 6.56
CA GLU A 95 -9.69 -5.54 6.01
C GLU A 95 -9.94 -4.83 4.68
N VAL A 96 -9.31 -3.66 4.51
CA VAL A 96 -9.37 -2.88 3.27
C VAL A 96 -7.95 -2.58 2.83
N GLU A 97 -7.61 -2.95 1.61
CA GLU A 97 -6.35 -2.59 0.99
C GLU A 97 -6.40 -1.14 0.52
N LYS A 98 -5.45 -0.33 0.98
CA LYS A 98 -5.29 1.06 0.61
C LYS A 98 -4.01 1.18 -0.22
N LYS A 99 -4.18 1.61 -1.46
CA LYS A 99 -3.06 1.91 -2.35
C LYS A 99 -2.14 2.95 -1.72
N ASN A 100 -0.85 2.67 -1.71
CA ASN A 100 0.13 3.59 -1.15
C ASN A 100 1.51 3.43 -1.79
N CYS A 101 2.33 4.48 -1.69
CA CYS A 101 3.71 4.44 -2.13
C CYS A 101 4.64 4.10 -0.97
N CYS A 102 5.76 3.44 -1.28
CA CYS A 102 6.85 3.29 -0.32
C CYS A 102 7.46 4.66 0.00
N GLN A 103 8.17 4.75 1.12
CA GLN A 103 8.86 5.99 1.52
C GLN A 103 9.80 6.47 0.40
N GLY A 104 9.75 7.77 0.10
CA GLY A 104 10.55 8.37 -0.98
C GLY A 104 9.94 8.20 -2.37
N PHE A 105 8.69 7.76 -2.48
CA PHE A 105 7.94 7.68 -3.74
C PHE A 105 6.61 8.43 -3.65
N TRP A 106 6.18 9.06 -4.74
CA TRP A 106 5.02 9.96 -4.76
C TRP A 106 4.13 9.80 -5.98
N GLY A 107 2.88 10.26 -5.86
CA GLY A 107 1.88 10.22 -6.94
C GLY A 107 1.24 8.85 -7.16
N THR A 108 0.31 8.76 -8.10
CA THR A 108 -0.48 7.52 -8.34
C THR A 108 0.34 6.35 -8.85
N GLU A 109 1.43 6.65 -9.57
CA GLU A 109 2.36 5.66 -10.11
C GLU A 109 3.59 5.43 -9.22
N CYS A 110 3.65 6.08 -8.05
CA CYS A 110 4.79 6.02 -7.13
C CYS A 110 6.13 6.30 -7.83
N TYR A 111 6.28 7.52 -8.33
CA TYR A 111 7.52 8.03 -8.87
C TYR A 111 8.54 8.28 -7.77
N GLU A 112 9.82 8.05 -8.06
CA GLU A 112 10.89 8.32 -7.11
C GLU A 112 10.98 9.83 -6.81
N CYS A 113 11.23 10.17 -5.56
CA CYS A 113 11.52 11.55 -5.16
C CYS A 113 12.80 12.05 -5.84
N PRO A 114 12.85 13.34 -6.21
CA PRO A 114 14.06 13.91 -6.79
C PRO A 114 15.23 13.72 -5.83
N SER A 115 16.27 13.05 -6.33
CA SER A 115 17.43 12.64 -5.55
C SER A 115 18.72 13.01 -6.28
N PHE A 116 19.74 13.39 -5.52
CA PHE A 116 21.09 13.65 -6.05
C PHE A 116 22.11 12.90 -5.18
N SER A 117 22.99 12.11 -5.81
CA SER A 117 23.97 11.27 -5.11
C SER A 117 23.33 10.36 -4.04
N ASP A 118 22.23 9.68 -4.42
CA ASP A 118 21.43 8.79 -3.55
C ASP A 118 20.81 9.47 -2.31
N LYS A 119 20.84 10.81 -2.25
CA LYS A 119 20.19 11.58 -1.20
C LYS A 119 18.90 12.22 -1.73
N PRO A 120 17.73 11.88 -1.16
CA PRO A 120 16.48 12.56 -1.52
C PRO A 120 16.58 14.04 -1.16
N CYS A 121 16.04 14.90 -2.02
CA CYS A 121 16.12 16.36 -1.86
C CYS A 121 17.56 16.88 -1.63
N SER A 122 18.54 16.22 -2.26
CA SER A 122 19.97 16.51 -2.11
C SER A 122 20.49 16.47 -0.67
N GLY A 123 19.73 15.89 0.27
CA GLY A 123 20.04 15.87 1.70
C GLY A 123 19.77 17.16 2.45
N HIS A 124 19.10 18.15 1.84
CA HIS A 124 18.81 19.47 2.44
C HIS A 124 17.31 19.76 2.52
N GLY A 125 16.49 18.72 2.62
CA GLY A 125 15.05 18.88 2.69
C GLY A 125 14.31 17.56 2.81
N THR A 126 13.00 17.68 2.95
CA THR A 126 12.06 16.55 3.02
C THR A 126 11.21 16.50 1.77
N CYS A 127 11.13 15.32 1.14
CA CYS A 127 10.25 15.11 -0.01
C CYS A 127 8.79 14.98 0.45
N LEU A 128 7.86 15.61 -0.24
CA LEU A 128 6.43 15.33 -0.12
C LEU A 128 6.11 14.01 -0.84
N ASP A 129 6.24 12.91 -0.11
CA ASP A 129 6.01 11.55 -0.60
C ASP A 129 4.61 11.01 -0.27
N GLY A 130 4.21 9.94 -0.94
CA GLY A 130 2.89 9.33 -0.83
C GLY A 130 1.97 9.58 -2.04
N ILE A 131 0.90 8.79 -2.10
CA ILE A 131 0.03 8.70 -3.30
C ILE A 131 -0.72 9.99 -3.63
N THR A 132 -0.99 10.84 -2.63
CA THR A 132 -1.68 12.12 -2.78
C THR A 132 -0.74 13.31 -2.88
N GLN A 133 0.58 13.09 -2.76
CA GLN A 133 1.57 14.15 -2.82
C GLN A 133 2.16 14.29 -4.23
N ASN A 134 2.99 15.33 -4.41
CA ASN A 134 3.52 15.74 -5.70
C ASN A 134 5.07 15.66 -5.79
N GLY A 135 5.75 15.11 -4.79
CA GLY A 135 7.20 14.96 -4.80
C GLY A 135 8.00 16.24 -4.61
N THR A 136 7.36 17.36 -4.22
CA THR A 136 8.07 18.62 -3.98
C THR A 136 9.00 18.47 -2.77
N CYS A 137 10.23 18.99 -2.88
CA CYS A 137 11.16 19.08 -1.77
C CYS A 137 10.91 20.34 -0.94
N ILE A 138 10.66 20.16 0.35
CA ILE A 138 10.64 21.24 1.33
C ILE A 138 12.05 21.36 1.89
N CYS A 139 12.76 22.43 1.51
CA CYS A 139 14.14 22.65 1.94
C CYS A 139 14.21 23.18 3.37
N GLU A 140 15.22 22.73 4.12
CA GLU A 140 15.54 23.28 5.42
C GLU A 140 16.24 24.64 5.27
N VAL A 141 15.84 25.62 6.07
CA VAL A 141 16.50 26.93 6.10
C VAL A 141 17.71 26.84 7.01
N SER A 142 18.92 26.95 6.45
CA SER A 142 20.14 27.09 7.25
C SER A 142 20.24 28.52 7.79
N MET A 143 20.35 28.64 9.12
CA MET A 143 20.54 29.91 9.84
C MET A 143 22.02 30.35 9.88
N ASP A 144 22.84 29.88 8.94
CA ASP A 144 24.28 30.12 8.90
C ASP A 144 24.67 31.36 8.07
N PHE A 145 23.69 32.13 7.57
CA PHE A 145 23.93 33.30 6.71
C PHE A 145 23.64 34.66 7.40
N ILE A 146 23.37 34.67 8.71
CA ILE A 146 23.14 35.90 9.50
C ILE A 146 24.09 35.92 10.71
N ILE A 147 25.40 35.88 10.49
CA ILE A 147 26.43 36.43 11.41
C ILE A 147 27.57 37.01 10.56
#